data_AF-A0A0P9H5D2-F1
#
_entry.id   AF-A0A0P9H5D2-F1
#
_cell.length_a   1.000
_cell.length_b   1.000
_cell.length_c   1.000
_cell.angle_alpha   90.00
_cell.angle_beta   90.00
_cell.angle_gamma   90.00
#
_symmetry.space_group_name_H-M   'P 1'
#
loop_
_entity.id
_entity.type
_entity.pdbx_description
1 polymer ?
#
loop_
_entity_poly.entity_id
_entity_poly.type
_entity_poly.pdbx_seq_one_letter_code
_entity_poly.pdbx_strand_id
1 'polypeptide(L)'
;MKMPTYSAEQILKILEQADKCDQTVSAVCREHGIAEATFYRWRKTYRGMNVQEVQRLKELEKENARLKRMLAERLLEIDLLKEVVAKKP
;
A
#
# COMPACT_ATOMS: atom_id res chain seq x y z
N MET A 1 3.81 -23.13 10.44
CA MET A 1 2.50 -22.48 10.22
C MET A 1 2.75 -21.12 9.57
N LYS A 2 2.26 -20.89 8.35
CA LYS A 2 2.35 -19.55 7.73
C LYS A 2 1.36 -18.64 8.47
N MET A 3 1.85 -17.56 9.08
CA MET A 3 0.94 -16.59 9.68
C MET A 3 0.11 -15.93 8.56
N PRO A 4 -1.20 -15.71 8.76
CA PRO A 4 -1.99 -14.94 7.81
C PRO A 4 -1.36 -13.56 7.63
N THR A 5 -1.06 -13.19 6.40
CA THR A 5 -0.58 -11.85 6.05
C THR A 5 -1.77 -10.88 6.07
N TYR A 6 -1.81 -10.01 7.07
CA TYR A 6 -2.82 -8.96 7.16
C TYR A 6 -2.51 -7.85 6.15
N SER A 7 -3.53 -7.39 5.43
CA SER A 7 -3.42 -6.20 4.57
C SER A 7 -3.34 -4.93 5.43
N ALA A 8 -2.76 -3.85 4.89
CA ALA A 8 -2.72 -2.57 5.59
C ALA A 8 -4.13 -2.05 5.97
N GLU A 9 -5.14 -2.32 5.14
CA GLU A 9 -6.54 -1.98 5.44
C GLU A 9 -7.10 -2.80 6.60
N GLN A 10 -6.79 -4.10 6.67
CA GLN A 10 -7.20 -4.95 7.79
C GLN A 10 -6.53 -4.49 9.09
N ILE A 11 -5.22 -4.21 9.04
CA ILE A 11 -4.48 -3.69 10.19
C ILE A 11 -5.11 -2.39 10.70
N LEU A 12 -5.41 -1.44 9.81
CA LEU A 12 -6.02 -0.18 10.19
C LEU A 12 -7.41 -0.34 10.80
N LYS A 13 -8.26 -1.22 10.25
CA LYS A 13 -9.58 -1.53 10.84
C LYS A 13 -9.46 -2.10 12.26
N ILE A 14 -8.49 -2.98 12.50
CA ILE A 14 -8.24 -3.56 13.82
C ILE A 14 -7.76 -2.48 14.81
N LEU A 15 -6.86 -1.59 14.38
CA LEU A 15 -6.40 -0.47 15.19
C LEU A 15 -7.56 0.49 15.51
N GLU A 16 -8.39 0.81 14.53
CA GLU A 16 -9.55 1.69 14.66
C GLU A 16 -10.61 1.10 15.59
N GLN A 17 -10.84 -0.22 15.55
CA GLN A 17 -11.74 -0.91 16.48
C GLN A 17 -11.29 -0.73 17.94
N ALA A 18 -9.99 -0.83 18.21
CA ALA A 18 -9.43 -0.63 19.55
C ALA A 18 -9.44 0.84 20.01
N ASP A 19 -9.45 1.80 19.09
CA ASP A 19 -9.47 3.23 19.40
C ASP A 19 -10.92 3.79 19.51
N LYS A 20 -11.91 3.18 18.84
CA LYS A 20 -13.30 3.67 18.77
C LYS A 20 -14.30 2.92 19.63
N CYS A 21 -14.17 1.60 19.74
CA CYS A 21 -15.01 0.82 20.62
C CYS A 21 -14.28 0.77 21.96
N ASP A 22 -14.93 1.02 23.09
CA ASP A 22 -14.38 0.94 24.46
C ASP A 22 -13.94 -0.51 24.85
N GLN A 23 -13.39 -1.27 23.90
CA GLN A 23 -12.83 -2.59 24.06
C GLN A 23 -11.36 -2.47 24.43
N THR A 24 -10.91 -3.37 25.31
CA THR A 24 -9.48 -3.44 25.63
C THR A 24 -8.70 -4.00 24.43
N VAL A 25 -7.45 -3.56 24.29
CA VAL A 25 -6.52 -4.10 23.27
C VAL A 25 -6.44 -5.63 23.35
N SER A 26 -6.52 -6.20 24.55
CA SER A 26 -6.50 -7.65 24.77
C SER A 26 -7.71 -8.37 24.14
N ALA A 27 -8.91 -7.78 24.26
CA ALA A 27 -10.12 -8.32 23.65
C ALA A 27 -10.04 -8.31 22.13
N VAL A 28 -9.61 -7.18 21.54
CA VAL A 28 -9.41 -7.04 20.09
C VAL A 28 -8.36 -8.02 19.59
N CYS A 29 -7.25 -8.18 20.32
CA CYS A 29 -6.20 -9.14 19.97
C CYS A 29 -6.71 -10.58 19.95
N ARG A 30 -7.54 -10.96 20.94
CA ARG A 30 -8.14 -12.29 21.03
C ARG A 30 -9.16 -12.55 19.92
N GLU A 31 -9.98 -11.55 19.57
CA GLU A 31 -10.96 -11.64 18.48
C GLU A 31 -10.28 -11.87 17.13
N HIS A 32 -9.22 -11.12 16.84
CA HIS A 32 -8.50 -11.19 15.56
C HIS A 32 -7.38 -12.24 15.54
N GLY A 33 -7.17 -12.97 16.62
CA GLY A 33 -6.14 -14.01 16.73
C GLY A 33 -4.71 -13.49 16.64
N ILE A 34 -4.47 -12.25 17.07
CA ILE A 34 -3.16 -11.59 17.02
C ILE A 34 -2.55 -11.47 18.43
N ALA A 35 -1.22 -11.48 18.50
CA ALA A 35 -0.52 -11.16 19.74
C ALA A 35 -0.55 -9.64 20.01
N GLU A 36 -0.66 -9.23 21.26
CA GLU A 36 -0.64 -7.80 21.66
C GLU A 36 0.64 -7.09 21.20
N ALA A 37 1.78 -7.77 21.22
CA ALA A 37 3.04 -7.23 20.67
C ALA A 37 2.94 -6.87 19.18
N THR A 38 2.18 -7.66 18.41
CA THR A 38 1.91 -7.36 16.99
C THR A 38 1.00 -6.16 16.85
N PHE A 39 -0.05 -6.06 17.67
CA PHE A 39 -0.93 -4.90 17.71
C PHE A 39 -0.15 -3.60 17.98
N TYR A 40 0.69 -3.56 19.02
CA TYR A 40 1.45 -2.35 19.33
C TYR A 40 2.48 -1.99 18.27
N ARG A 41 3.10 -2.98 17.62
CA ARG A 41 3.98 -2.77 16.46
C ARG A 41 3.22 -2.14 15.28
N TRP A 42 2.03 -2.66 14.97
CA TRP A 42 1.16 -2.06 13.96
C TRP A 42 0.73 -0.66 14.34
N ARG A 43 0.32 -0.45 15.59
CA ARG A 43 -0.08 0.86 16.10
C ARG A 43 1.04 1.89 16.00
N LYS A 44 2.31 1.49 16.19
CA LYS A 44 3.47 2.37 15.99
C LYS A 44 3.69 2.72 14.50
N THR A 45 3.45 1.77 13.61
CA THR A 45 3.74 1.89 12.17
C THR A 45 2.65 2.64 11.41
N TYR A 46 1.38 2.37 11.75
CA TYR A 46 0.21 2.89 11.07
C TYR A 46 -0.49 4.01 11.86
N ARG A 47 0.12 4.49 12.96
CA ARG A 47 -0.43 5.59 13.76
C ARG A 47 -0.66 6.81 12.87
N GLY A 48 -1.86 7.37 12.91
CA GLY A 48 -2.18 8.58 12.16
C GLY A 48 -2.33 8.39 10.65
N MET A 49 -2.26 7.15 10.14
CA MET A 49 -2.72 6.84 8.78
C MET A 49 -4.21 6.50 8.83
N ASN A 50 -5.01 7.18 8.03
CA ASN A 50 -6.41 6.80 7.79
C ASN A 50 -6.47 5.69 6.72
N VAL A 51 -7.46 4.80 6.82
CA VAL A 51 -7.77 3.79 5.79
C VAL A 51 -7.90 4.44 4.40
N GLN A 52 -8.49 5.63 4.33
CA GLN A 52 -8.62 6.40 3.08
C GLN A 52 -7.27 6.83 2.51
N GLU A 53 -6.30 7.18 3.35
CA GLU A 53 -4.96 7.59 2.91
C GLU A 53 -4.17 6.39 2.39
N VAL A 54 -4.31 5.22 3.02
CA VAL A 54 -3.70 3.98 2.53
C VAL A 54 -4.30 3.53 1.20
N GLN A 55 -5.63 3.64 1.05
CA GLN A 55 -6.30 3.34 -0.22
C GLN A 55 -5.83 4.29 -1.33
N ARG A 56 -5.80 5.60 -1.04
CA ARG A 56 -5.30 6.61 -1.97
C ARG A 56 -3.83 6.37 -2.34
N LEU A 57 -2.99 5.97 -1.38
CA LEU A 57 -1.58 5.66 -1.63
C LEU A 57 -1.44 4.48 -2.61
N LYS A 58 -2.19 3.39 -2.41
CA LYS A 58 -2.18 2.25 -3.34
C LYS A 58 -2.63 2.63 -4.75
N GLU A 59 -3.66 3.48 -4.86
CA GLU A 59 -4.15 3.96 -6.14
C GLU A 59 -3.10 4.82 -6.85
N LEU A 60 -2.43 5.71 -6.12
CA LEU A 60 -1.33 6.53 -6.62
C LEU A 60 -0.14 5.67 -7.06
N GLU A 61 0.22 4.64 -6.29
CA GLU A 61 1.29 3.70 -6.66
C GLU A 61 0.96 2.94 -7.96
N LYS A 62 -0.29 2.47 -8.10
CA LYS A 62 -0.77 1.79 -9.30
C LYS A 62 -0.75 2.71 -10.52
N GLU A 63 -1.23 3.93 -10.37
CA GLU A 63 -1.23 4.91 -11.46
C GLU A 63 0.20 5.34 -11.82
N ASN A 64 1.08 5.54 -10.84
CA ASN A 64 2.49 5.84 -11.08
C ASN A 64 3.19 4.71 -11.87
N ALA A 65 2.93 3.45 -11.52
CA ALA A 65 3.45 2.30 -12.25
C ALA A 65 2.95 2.26 -13.71
N ARG A 66 1.66 2.58 -13.92
CA ARG A 66 1.07 2.69 -15.27
C ARG A 66 1.72 3.82 -16.07
N LEU A 67 1.84 5.01 -15.49
CA LEU A 67 2.42 6.18 -16.14
C LEU A 67 3.89 5.95 -16.50
N LYS A 68 4.67 5.33 -15.60
CA LYS A 68 6.06 4.94 -15.88
C LYS A 68 6.17 3.98 -17.07
N ARG A 69 5.28 3.00 -17.17
CA ARG A 69 5.25 2.07 -18.31
C ARG A 69 4.96 2.81 -19.61
N MET A 70 3.91 3.63 -19.63
CA MET A 70 3.56 4.41 -20.82
C MET A 70 4.69 5.36 -21.23
N LEU A 71 5.35 6.00 -20.27
CA LEU A 71 6.49 6.86 -20.53
C LEU A 71 7.65 6.07 -21.16
N ALA A 72 7.99 4.91 -20.63
CA ALA A 72 9.04 4.06 -21.18
C ALA A 72 8.72 3.63 -22.63
N GLU A 73 7.48 3.22 -22.90
CA GLU A 73 7.02 2.87 -24.25
C GLU A 73 7.19 4.06 -25.23
N ARG A 74 6.76 5.26 -24.82
CA ARG A 74 6.91 6.47 -25.65
C ARG A 74 8.36 6.89 -25.87
N LEU A 75 9.22 6.74 -24.85
CA LEU A 75 10.64 7.03 -25.00
C LEU A 75 11.29 6.10 -26.02
N LEU A 76 10.96 4.80 -25.99
CA LEU A 76 11.43 3.84 -26.98
C LEU A 76 10.97 4.20 -28.41
N GLU A 77 9.70 4.58 -28.58
CA GLU A 77 9.20 5.05 -29.88
C GLU A 77 9.96 6.29 -30.39
N ILE A 78 10.20 7.27 -29.51
CA ILE A 78 10.94 8.48 -29.86
C ILE A 78 12.37 8.15 -30.29
N ASP A 79 13.05 7.24 -29.57
CA ASP A 79 14.42 6.86 -29.89
C ASP A 79 14.50 6.14 -31.24
N LEU A 80 13.55 5.24 -31.54
CA LEU A 80 13.41 4.62 -32.86
C LEU A 80 13.19 5.65 -33.97
N LEU A 81 12.31 6.63 -33.75
CA LEU A 81 12.05 7.69 -34.73
C LEU A 81 13.29 8.55 -34.98
N LYS A 82 14.05 8.90 -33.93
CA LYS A 82 15.31 9.64 -34.07
C LYS A 82 16.33 8.86 -34.88
N GLU A 83 16.46 7.55 -34.65
CA GLU A 83 17.34 6.71 -35.47
C GLU A 83 16.94 6.70 -36.95
N VAL A 84 15.64 6.58 -37.24
CA VAL A 84 15.14 6.60 -38.63
C VAL A 84 15.43 7.93 -39.30
N VAL A 85 15.22 9.04 -38.60
CA VAL A 85 15.54 10.39 -39.11
C VAL A 85 17.04 10.55 -39.33
N ALA A 86 17.88 10.07 -38.41
CA ALA A 86 19.34 10.15 -38.52
C ALA A 86 19.92 9.26 -39.64
N LYS A 87 19.23 8.18 -40.02
CA LYS A 87 19.63 7.27 -41.11
C LYS A 87 19.13 7.72 -42.49
N LYS A 88 18.37 8.82 -42.58
CA LYS A 88 17.91 9.38 -43.85
C LYS A 88 19.06 10.18 -44.50
N PRO A 89 19.44 9.91 -45.76
CA PRO A 89 20.55 10.60 -46.44
C PRO A 89 20.26 12.08 -46.67
#